data_AF-A0A6I3G867-F1
#
_entry.id   AF-A0A6I3G867-F1
#
_cell.length_a   1.000
_cell.length_b   1.000
_cell.length_c   1.000
_cell.angle_alpha   90.00
_cell.angle_beta   90.00
_cell.angle_gamma   90.00
#
_symmetry.space_group_name_H-M   'P 1'
#
loop_
_entity.id
_entity.type
_entity.pdbx_description
1 polymer ?
#
loop_
_entity_poly.entity_id
_entity_poly.type
_entity_poly.pdbx_seq_one_letter_code
_entity_poly.pdbx_strand_id
1 'polypeptide(L)'
;MKYLSRYRRHKAVAPLLLMFALFAIGTTFSVASATTTPSQSAFARSVAIDEGRQLFLKGCSSCHGLNAEGGAIAPSLIGVGAASVDFQVGTGRMPMADMSTQAMRKKPVYDEKEVAALAEYVASLAPGPAIPTDELLNYERDGSTAEGGELFRTNCAMCHNFAAQGGALTQGKYAPTLMGVEPKHIYEALITGPQSMPVFSDKTLTPAEKLSIIKWIKAAEAEPALGGASLGRVGPVTEGLLIWTLGIGLLIGVAVWLAMKAR
;
A
#
# COMPACT_ATOMS: atom_id res chain seq x y z
N MET A 1 41.22 6.20 -44.15
CA MET A 1 41.01 7.24 -43.10
C MET A 1 41.91 8.50 -43.25
N LYS A 2 42.28 8.96 -44.46
CA LYS A 2 43.13 10.17 -44.64
C LYS A 2 42.46 11.38 -45.29
N TYR A 3 41.20 11.26 -45.75
CA TYR A 3 40.50 12.36 -46.45
C TYR A 3 39.70 13.30 -45.53
N LEU A 4 39.29 12.84 -44.34
CA LEU A 4 38.50 13.64 -43.39
C LEU A 4 39.34 14.64 -42.57
N SER A 5 40.67 14.47 -42.49
CA SER A 5 41.52 15.33 -41.66
C SER A 5 41.78 16.71 -42.25
N ARG A 6 41.62 16.88 -43.57
CA ARG A 6 41.87 18.15 -44.29
C ARG A 6 40.77 19.21 -44.01
N TYR A 7 39.55 18.77 -43.69
CA TYR A 7 38.43 19.67 -43.38
C TYR A 7 38.29 20.00 -41.88
N ARG A 8 39.03 19.31 -41.01
CA ARG A 8 38.95 19.46 -39.54
C ARG A 8 39.36 20.85 -39.03
N ARG A 9 40.07 21.66 -39.83
CA ARG A 9 40.54 23.02 -39.49
C ARG A 9 39.73 24.15 -40.15
N HIS A 10 38.65 23.83 -40.86
CA HIS A 10 37.83 24.84 -41.53
C HIS A 10 36.95 25.56 -40.49
N LYS A 11 36.98 26.91 -40.46
CA LYS A 11 36.32 27.74 -39.43
C LYS A 11 34.80 27.49 -39.30
N ALA A 12 34.16 26.97 -40.35
CA ALA A 12 32.73 26.64 -40.36
C ALA A 12 32.37 25.29 -39.71
N VAL A 13 33.34 24.41 -39.42
CA VAL A 13 33.06 23.06 -38.88
C VAL A 13 32.64 23.11 -37.41
N ALA A 14 33.21 24.02 -36.61
CA ALA A 14 32.84 24.19 -35.22
C ALA A 14 31.36 24.62 -35.01
N PRO A 15 30.83 25.66 -35.70
CA PRO A 15 29.42 26.03 -35.55
C PRO A 15 28.47 24.97 -36.12
N LEU A 16 28.84 24.28 -37.21
CA LEU A 16 28.02 23.20 -37.77
C LEU A 16 27.93 21.98 -36.84
N LEU A 17 29.02 21.60 -36.17
CA LEU A 17 29.01 20.53 -35.17
C LEU A 17 28.21 20.93 -33.94
N LEU A 18 28.26 22.19 -33.51
CA LEU A 18 27.47 22.69 -32.39
C LEU A 18 25.97 22.71 -32.72
N MET A 19 25.59 23.15 -33.93
CA MET A 19 24.21 23.07 -34.39
C MET A 19 23.71 21.64 -34.51
N PHE A 20 24.53 20.73 -35.05
CA PHE A 20 24.19 19.32 -35.13
C PHE A 20 24.01 18.69 -33.73
N ALA A 21 24.89 19.01 -32.78
CA ALA A 21 24.78 18.55 -31.40
C ALA A 21 23.52 19.10 -30.70
N LEU A 22 23.21 20.39 -30.87
CA LEU A 22 21.99 21.01 -30.33
C LEU A 22 20.73 20.40 -30.94
N PHE A 23 20.74 20.11 -32.25
CA PHE A 23 19.61 19.47 -32.92
C PHE A 23 19.45 18.01 -32.50
N ALA A 24 20.55 17.27 -32.34
CA ALA A 24 20.52 15.90 -31.83
C ALA A 24 19.99 15.85 -30.39
N ILE A 25 20.45 16.73 -29.51
CA ILE A 25 19.95 16.79 -28.12
C ILE A 25 18.48 17.22 -28.10
N GLY A 26 18.10 18.26 -28.84
CA GLY A 26 16.72 18.74 -28.92
C GLY A 26 15.74 17.69 -29.45
N THR A 27 16.15 16.91 -30.47
CA THR A 27 15.32 15.83 -31.02
C THR A 27 15.20 14.66 -30.04
N THR A 28 16.28 14.27 -29.34
CA THR A 28 16.19 13.23 -28.30
C THR A 28 15.30 13.62 -27.13
N PHE A 29 15.34 14.89 -26.70
CA PHE A 29 14.49 15.39 -25.62
C PHE A 29 13.01 15.43 -26.04
N SER A 30 12.72 15.88 -27.27
CA SER A 30 11.35 15.94 -27.78
C SER A 30 10.72 14.55 -27.97
N VAL A 31 11.51 13.54 -28.37
CA VAL A 31 11.03 12.15 -28.47
C VAL A 31 10.79 11.55 -27.08
N ALA A 32 11.66 11.83 -26.10
CA ALA A 32 11.49 11.36 -24.73
C ALA A 32 10.30 12.03 -24.00
N SER A 33 9.99 13.30 -24.30
CA SER A 33 8.83 13.99 -23.73
C SER A 33 7.50 13.60 -24.39
N ALA A 34 7.51 13.07 -25.61
CA ALA A 34 6.29 12.59 -26.29
C ALA A 34 5.74 11.29 -25.69
N THR A 35 6.51 10.59 -24.86
CA THR A 35 6.11 9.29 -24.27
C THR A 35 5.45 9.39 -22.89
N THR A 36 5.35 10.59 -22.30
CA THR A 36 4.81 10.73 -20.93
C THR A 36 3.53 11.55 -20.93
N THR A 37 2.41 10.89 -21.22
CA THR A 37 1.10 11.02 -20.54
C THR A 37 0.15 10.02 -21.22
N PRO A 38 -0.23 8.90 -20.60
CA PRO A 38 -1.40 8.16 -21.08
C PRO A 38 -2.62 8.98 -20.65
N SER A 39 -2.98 10.00 -21.44
CA SER A 39 -4.35 10.48 -21.43
C SER A 39 -5.15 9.33 -22.03
N GLN A 40 -5.72 8.48 -21.18
CA GLN A 40 -6.71 7.52 -21.63
C GLN A 40 -7.75 8.31 -22.43
N SER A 41 -7.96 7.92 -23.69
CA SER A 41 -8.98 8.57 -24.49
C SER A 41 -10.32 8.44 -23.76
N ALA A 42 -11.20 9.43 -23.88
CA ALA A 42 -12.52 9.38 -23.27
C ALA A 42 -13.28 8.07 -23.62
N PHE A 43 -12.99 7.52 -24.81
CA PHE A 43 -13.46 6.22 -25.26
C PHE A 43 -12.89 5.04 -24.44
N ALA A 44 -11.58 5.01 -24.17
CA ALA A 44 -10.99 3.98 -23.34
C ALA A 44 -11.56 4.00 -21.92
N ARG A 45 -11.79 5.19 -21.38
CA ARG A 45 -12.43 5.38 -20.06
C ARG A 45 -13.88 4.87 -20.05
N SER A 46 -14.68 5.20 -21.07
CA SER A 46 -16.07 4.71 -21.13
C SER A 46 -16.14 3.19 -21.21
N VAL A 47 -15.24 2.56 -21.97
CA VAL A 47 -15.15 1.09 -22.07
C VAL A 47 -14.84 0.47 -20.70
N ALA A 48 -13.89 1.04 -19.94
CA ALA A 48 -13.55 0.56 -18.60
C ALA A 48 -14.72 0.71 -17.60
N ILE A 49 -15.47 1.82 -17.67
CA ILE A 49 -16.68 2.03 -16.85
C ILE A 49 -17.75 0.99 -17.18
N ASP A 50 -17.98 0.71 -18.46
CA ASP A 50 -18.98 -0.28 -18.89
C ASP A 50 -18.60 -1.70 -18.45
N GLU A 51 -17.31 -2.06 -18.59
CA GLU A 51 -16.77 -3.33 -18.10
C GLU A 51 -16.92 -3.46 -16.58
N GLY A 52 -16.51 -2.42 -15.84
CA GLY A 52 -16.66 -2.34 -14.39
C GLY A 52 -18.11 -2.47 -13.95
N ARG A 53 -19.05 -1.85 -14.69
CA ARG A 53 -20.48 -1.98 -14.42
C ARG A 53 -20.97 -3.41 -14.59
N GLN A 54 -20.52 -4.13 -15.62
CA GLN A 54 -20.91 -5.53 -15.82
C GLN A 54 -20.38 -6.43 -14.70
N LEU A 55 -19.14 -6.22 -14.26
CA LEU A 55 -18.57 -6.93 -13.11
C LEU A 55 -19.36 -6.62 -11.82
N PHE A 56 -19.67 -5.35 -11.58
CA PHE A 56 -20.46 -4.91 -10.43
C PHE A 56 -21.84 -5.55 -10.39
N LEU A 57 -22.54 -5.59 -11.53
CA LEU A 57 -23.87 -6.20 -11.64
C LEU A 57 -23.83 -7.70 -11.33
N LYS A 58 -22.75 -8.41 -11.70
CA LYS A 58 -22.59 -9.85 -11.44
C LYS A 58 -22.21 -10.18 -10.00
N GLY A 59 -21.34 -9.37 -9.38
CA GLY A 59 -20.69 -9.75 -8.12
C GLY A 59 -21.00 -8.89 -6.90
N CYS A 60 -21.55 -7.69 -7.08
CA CYS A 60 -21.69 -6.70 -6.00
C CYS A 60 -23.14 -6.22 -5.80
N SER A 61 -23.93 -6.18 -6.88
CA SER A 61 -25.25 -5.54 -6.90
C SER A 61 -26.29 -6.17 -5.97
N SER A 62 -26.17 -7.47 -5.67
CA SER A 62 -27.08 -8.17 -4.76
C SER A 62 -27.06 -7.62 -3.33
N CYS A 63 -25.93 -7.05 -2.92
CA CYS A 63 -25.76 -6.47 -1.59
C CYS A 63 -25.74 -4.94 -1.63
N HIS A 64 -25.07 -4.36 -2.62
CA HIS A 64 -24.86 -2.91 -2.75
C HIS A 64 -25.91 -2.20 -3.62
N GLY A 65 -26.93 -2.90 -4.13
CA GLY A 65 -27.94 -2.34 -5.01
C GLY A 65 -27.51 -2.29 -6.48
N LEU A 66 -28.47 -2.19 -7.40
CA LEU A 66 -28.20 -2.20 -8.86
C LEU A 66 -27.44 -0.96 -9.34
N ASN A 67 -27.54 0.15 -8.60
CA ASN A 67 -26.91 1.43 -8.87
C ASN A 67 -25.86 1.80 -7.81
N ALA A 68 -25.41 0.83 -7.00
CA ALA A 68 -24.51 1.04 -5.87
C ALA A 68 -25.07 1.95 -4.74
N GLU A 69 -26.39 2.12 -4.70
CA GLU A 69 -27.13 2.92 -3.74
C GLU A 69 -27.13 2.32 -2.32
N GLY A 70 -26.67 1.08 -2.17
CA GLY A 70 -26.67 0.34 -0.92
C GLY A 70 -28.05 -0.25 -0.60
N GLY A 71 -28.17 -0.79 0.61
CA GLY A 71 -29.41 -1.35 1.12
C GLY A 71 -29.30 -1.78 2.57
N ALA A 72 -30.18 -2.67 3.00
CA ALA A 72 -30.17 -3.19 4.37
C ALA A 72 -28.95 -4.08 4.68
N ILE A 73 -28.38 -4.73 3.64
CA ILE A 73 -27.29 -5.71 3.79
C ILE A 73 -25.91 -5.03 3.74
N ALA A 74 -25.73 -4.08 2.83
CA ALA A 74 -24.45 -3.42 2.61
C ALA A 74 -24.62 -1.92 2.35
N PRO A 75 -23.62 -1.10 2.69
CA PRO A 75 -23.70 0.35 2.53
C PRO A 75 -23.71 0.77 1.05
N SER A 76 -24.05 2.03 0.80
CA SER A 76 -23.83 2.63 -0.51
C SER A 76 -22.34 2.68 -0.83
N LEU A 77 -22.01 2.51 -2.12
CA LEU A 77 -20.66 2.74 -2.64
C LEU A 77 -20.54 4.08 -3.37
N ILE A 78 -21.59 4.91 -3.38
CA ILE A 78 -21.54 6.23 -3.99
C ILE A 78 -20.63 7.12 -3.13
N GLY A 79 -19.56 7.64 -3.74
CA GLY A 79 -18.62 8.57 -3.09
C GLY A 79 -17.52 7.92 -2.25
N VAL A 80 -17.46 6.58 -2.19
CA VAL A 80 -16.38 5.87 -1.47
C VAL A 80 -15.02 5.99 -2.19
N GLY A 81 -15.03 6.30 -3.50
CA GLY A 81 -13.84 6.49 -4.32
C GLY A 81 -13.19 5.21 -4.84
N ALA A 82 -12.37 5.36 -5.90
CA ALA A 82 -11.64 4.27 -6.54
C ALA A 82 -10.67 3.57 -5.57
N ALA A 83 -10.01 4.32 -4.68
CA ALA A 83 -9.07 3.77 -3.71
C ALA A 83 -9.73 2.77 -2.74
N SER A 84 -10.99 3.01 -2.36
CA SER A 84 -11.72 2.09 -1.48
C SER A 84 -11.99 0.77 -2.19
N VAL A 85 -12.29 0.80 -3.48
CA VAL A 85 -12.54 -0.40 -4.29
C VAL A 85 -11.24 -1.16 -4.51
N ASP A 86 -10.17 -0.48 -4.91
CA ASP A 86 -8.84 -1.10 -5.08
C ASP A 86 -8.37 -1.75 -3.78
N PHE A 87 -8.45 -1.05 -2.66
CA PHE A 87 -8.09 -1.62 -1.36
C PHE A 87 -8.97 -2.82 -0.99
N GLN A 88 -10.30 -2.68 -0.99
CA GLN A 88 -11.17 -3.74 -0.49
C GLN A 88 -11.19 -4.96 -1.41
N VAL A 89 -11.24 -4.77 -2.72
CA VAL A 89 -11.32 -5.85 -3.70
C VAL A 89 -9.93 -6.42 -4.03
N GLY A 90 -8.94 -5.54 -4.25
CA GLY A 90 -7.56 -5.94 -4.56
C GLY A 90 -6.87 -6.67 -3.41
N THR A 91 -7.16 -6.30 -2.16
CA THR A 91 -6.68 -7.10 -1.01
C THR A 91 -7.52 -8.36 -0.76
N GLY A 92 -8.63 -8.54 -1.49
CA GLY A 92 -9.50 -9.70 -1.38
C GLY A 92 -10.46 -9.68 -0.18
N ARG A 93 -10.66 -8.54 0.51
CA ARG A 93 -11.68 -8.43 1.58
C ARG A 93 -13.09 -8.48 1.01
N MET A 94 -13.30 -7.77 -0.10
CA MET A 94 -14.52 -7.79 -0.90
C MET A 94 -14.34 -8.63 -2.17
N PRO A 95 -15.40 -9.29 -2.67
CA PRO A 95 -16.71 -9.50 -2.04
C PRO A 95 -16.59 -10.38 -0.80
N MET A 96 -17.30 -10.08 0.30
CA MET A 96 -17.15 -10.83 1.56
C MET A 96 -17.51 -12.32 1.41
N ALA A 97 -16.76 -13.20 2.06
CA ALA A 97 -17.07 -14.63 2.12
C ALA A 97 -18.11 -14.96 3.21
N ASP A 98 -18.07 -14.21 4.32
CA ASP A 98 -19.06 -14.26 5.39
C ASP A 98 -19.36 -12.84 5.91
N MET A 99 -20.53 -12.68 6.53
CA MET A 99 -20.94 -11.45 7.20
C MET A 99 -20.54 -11.48 8.68
N SER A 100 -19.29 -11.85 8.96
CA SER A 100 -18.77 -11.90 10.34
C SER A 100 -18.50 -10.49 10.90
N THR A 101 -17.92 -10.42 12.10
CA THR A 101 -17.62 -9.16 12.80
C THR A 101 -16.68 -8.22 12.01
N GLN A 102 -15.90 -8.78 11.08
CA GLN A 102 -14.89 -8.05 10.32
C GLN A 102 -14.63 -8.72 8.96
N ALA A 103 -14.56 -7.96 7.86
CA ALA A 103 -14.24 -8.53 6.56
C ALA A 103 -12.76 -8.98 6.52
N MET A 104 -12.57 -10.29 6.53
CA MET A 104 -11.25 -10.94 6.52
C MET A 104 -10.60 -10.90 5.15
N ARG A 105 -9.27 -10.84 5.13
CA ARG A 105 -8.48 -11.00 3.91
C ARG A 105 -8.60 -12.45 3.42
N LYS A 106 -8.88 -12.63 2.14
CA LYS A 106 -8.80 -13.92 1.44
C LYS A 106 -8.10 -13.74 0.10
N LYS A 107 -7.92 -14.82 -0.64
CA LYS A 107 -7.42 -14.74 -2.02
C LYS A 107 -8.35 -13.82 -2.83
N PRO A 108 -7.80 -12.80 -3.53
CA PRO A 108 -8.60 -11.96 -4.41
C PRO A 108 -9.36 -12.80 -5.44
N VAL A 109 -10.63 -12.44 -5.65
CA VAL A 109 -11.52 -13.11 -6.61
C VAL A 109 -11.34 -12.52 -8.01
N TYR A 110 -11.09 -11.21 -8.07
CA TYR A 110 -10.87 -10.45 -9.29
C TYR A 110 -9.37 -10.23 -9.52
N ASP A 111 -8.98 -10.16 -10.78
CA ASP A 111 -7.62 -9.76 -11.16
C ASP A 111 -7.43 -8.22 -11.12
N GLU A 112 -6.20 -7.75 -11.31
CA GLU A 112 -5.87 -6.32 -11.24
C GLU A 112 -6.65 -5.47 -12.27
N LYS A 113 -6.94 -6.01 -13.45
CA LYS A 113 -7.67 -5.28 -14.51
C LYS A 113 -9.15 -5.17 -14.15
N GLU A 114 -9.73 -6.25 -13.67
CA GLU A 114 -11.12 -6.29 -13.19
C GLU A 114 -11.31 -5.36 -11.99
N VAL A 115 -10.35 -5.32 -11.06
CA VAL A 115 -10.36 -4.38 -9.93
C VAL A 115 -10.29 -2.93 -10.41
N ALA A 116 -9.40 -2.63 -11.36
CA ALA A 116 -9.30 -1.29 -11.93
C ALA A 116 -10.60 -0.86 -12.65
N ALA A 117 -11.23 -1.76 -13.41
CA ALA A 117 -12.51 -1.49 -14.06
C ALA A 117 -13.63 -1.25 -13.02
N LEU A 118 -13.72 -2.08 -11.98
CA LEU A 118 -14.66 -1.89 -10.87
C LEU A 118 -14.45 -0.54 -10.16
N ALA A 119 -13.20 -0.18 -9.90
CA ALA A 119 -12.84 1.08 -9.25
C ALA A 119 -13.21 2.29 -10.11
N GLU A 120 -12.99 2.21 -11.43
CA GLU A 120 -13.36 3.25 -12.38
C GLU A 120 -14.88 3.41 -12.50
N TYR A 121 -15.63 2.30 -12.52
CA TYR A 121 -17.09 2.36 -12.48
C TYR A 121 -17.60 3.06 -11.21
N VAL A 122 -17.11 2.68 -10.02
CA VAL A 122 -17.55 3.31 -8.76
C VAL A 122 -17.15 4.80 -8.70
N ALA A 123 -15.97 5.16 -9.20
CA ALA A 123 -15.52 6.55 -9.28
C ALA A 123 -16.35 7.39 -10.26
N SER A 124 -17.00 6.77 -11.25
CA SER A 124 -17.90 7.46 -12.17
C SER A 124 -19.23 7.88 -11.53
N LEU A 125 -19.63 7.23 -10.41
CA LEU A 125 -20.91 7.49 -9.74
C LEU A 125 -20.88 8.76 -8.89
N ALA A 126 -19.76 9.04 -8.21
CA ALA A 126 -19.53 10.27 -7.47
C ALA A 126 -18.03 10.46 -7.14
N PRO A 127 -17.58 11.70 -6.91
CA PRO A 127 -16.20 11.98 -6.47
C PRO A 127 -15.87 11.28 -5.15
N GLY A 128 -14.63 10.79 -5.04
CA GLY A 128 -14.09 10.19 -3.82
C GLY A 128 -12.57 10.03 -3.92
N PRO A 129 -11.92 9.44 -2.91
CA PRO A 129 -10.48 9.19 -2.93
C PRO A 129 -10.03 8.39 -4.15
N ALA A 130 -9.06 8.92 -4.90
CA ALA A 130 -8.48 8.28 -6.07
C ALA A 130 -7.37 7.29 -5.66
N ILE A 131 -7.14 6.28 -6.49
CA ILE A 131 -6.02 5.35 -6.33
C ILE A 131 -4.72 6.17 -6.42
N PRO A 132 -3.79 6.04 -5.45
CA PRO A 132 -2.54 6.77 -5.48
C PRO A 132 -1.69 6.35 -6.70
N THR A 133 -1.16 7.33 -7.42
CA THR A 133 -0.30 7.08 -8.58
C THR A 133 1.10 6.66 -8.15
N ASP A 134 1.84 5.99 -9.04
CA ASP A 134 3.23 5.61 -8.80
C ASP A 134 4.13 6.83 -8.51
N GLU A 135 3.83 7.97 -9.13
CA GLU A 135 4.52 9.24 -8.88
C GLU A 135 4.32 9.74 -7.45
N LEU A 136 3.12 9.55 -6.88
CA LEU A 136 2.81 9.91 -5.51
C LEU A 136 3.46 8.94 -4.52
N LEU A 137 3.57 7.65 -4.86
CA LEU A 137 4.05 6.59 -3.98
C LEU A 137 5.58 6.48 -3.88
N ASN A 138 6.34 7.53 -4.22
CA ASN A 138 7.80 7.53 -4.09
C ASN A 138 8.27 7.78 -2.64
N TYR A 139 7.80 6.94 -1.71
CA TYR A 139 8.07 7.05 -0.28
C TYR A 139 9.55 6.92 0.06
N GLU A 140 10.35 6.21 -0.75
CA GLU A 140 11.78 6.03 -0.50
C GLU A 140 12.52 7.36 -0.60
N ARG A 141 12.22 8.16 -1.62
CA ARG A 141 12.80 9.49 -1.82
C ARG A 141 12.16 10.53 -0.92
N ASP A 142 10.83 10.54 -0.85
CA ASP A 142 10.08 11.68 -0.31
C ASP A 142 9.68 11.53 1.17
N GLY A 143 9.70 10.30 1.70
CA GLY A 143 9.40 10.04 3.10
C GLY A 143 10.59 10.21 4.04
N SER A 144 10.31 10.49 5.32
CA SER A 144 11.27 10.48 6.43
C SER A 144 10.96 9.36 7.41
N THR A 145 11.91 8.45 7.65
CA THR A 145 11.73 7.33 8.59
C THR A 145 11.56 7.81 10.04
N ALA A 146 12.27 8.87 10.43
CA ALA A 146 12.20 9.42 11.79
C ALA A 146 10.84 10.05 12.07
N GLU A 147 10.39 10.92 11.16
CA GLU A 147 9.07 11.56 11.22
C GLU A 147 7.95 10.51 11.13
N GLY A 148 8.07 9.57 10.19
CA GLY A 148 7.13 8.47 10.03
C GLY A 148 6.95 7.64 11.30
N GLY A 149 8.04 7.39 12.03
CA GLY A 149 8.00 6.67 13.30
C GLY A 149 7.38 7.46 14.44
N GLU A 150 7.48 8.78 14.44
CA GLU A 150 6.76 9.65 15.37
C GLU A 150 5.26 9.68 15.05
N LEU A 151 4.90 9.91 13.78
CA LEU A 151 3.53 9.93 13.30
C LEU A 151 2.83 8.59 13.53
N PHE A 152 3.50 7.47 13.26
CA PHE A 152 2.95 6.15 13.46
C PHE A 152 2.69 5.86 14.94
N ARG A 153 3.63 6.21 15.84
CA ARG A 153 3.44 6.00 17.28
C ARG A 153 2.32 6.84 17.86
N THR A 154 2.12 8.05 17.34
CA THR A 154 1.07 8.96 17.81
C THR A 154 -0.31 8.64 17.23
N ASN A 155 -0.39 8.12 16.00
CA ASN A 155 -1.68 7.95 15.29
C ASN A 155 -2.11 6.49 15.05
N CYS A 156 -1.17 5.54 15.00
CA CYS A 156 -1.44 4.19 14.48
C CYS A 156 -1.12 3.07 15.48
N ALA A 157 -0.06 3.24 16.28
CA ALA A 157 0.46 2.19 17.17
C ALA A 157 -0.53 1.75 18.25
N MET A 158 -1.51 2.60 18.60
CA MET A 158 -2.60 2.25 19.52
C MET A 158 -3.42 1.06 19.04
N CYS A 159 -3.52 0.86 17.71
CA CYS A 159 -4.23 -0.26 17.11
C CYS A 159 -3.26 -1.29 16.53
N HIS A 160 -2.25 -0.83 15.78
CA HIS A 160 -1.37 -1.71 15.02
C HIS A 160 -0.12 -2.18 15.77
N ASN A 161 0.01 -1.88 17.07
CA ASN A 161 1.22 -2.12 17.88
C ASN A 161 2.42 -1.26 17.42
N PHE A 162 3.38 -0.98 18.31
CA PHE A 162 4.56 -0.15 18.04
C PHE A 162 5.44 -0.68 16.89
N ALA A 163 5.47 -1.99 16.67
CA ALA A 163 6.20 -2.65 15.58
C ALA A 163 5.28 -3.02 14.40
N ALA A 164 4.09 -2.41 14.32
CA ALA A 164 3.11 -2.59 13.26
C ALA A 164 2.64 -4.06 13.06
N GLN A 165 2.66 -4.86 14.13
CA GLN A 165 2.28 -6.28 14.13
C GLN A 165 0.77 -6.53 14.21
N GLY A 166 -0.02 -5.49 14.44
CA GLY A 166 -1.46 -5.59 14.67
C GLY A 166 -1.82 -5.65 16.16
N GLY A 167 -3.11 -5.74 16.45
CA GLY A 167 -3.62 -5.72 17.81
C GLY A 167 -5.11 -6.05 17.90
N ALA A 168 -5.57 -6.47 19.06
CA ALA A 168 -6.99 -6.75 19.29
C ALA A 168 -7.80 -5.45 19.40
N LEU A 169 -9.01 -5.44 18.85
CA LEU A 169 -10.00 -4.37 19.00
C LEU A 169 -11.23 -4.90 19.76
N THR A 170 -12.15 -3.98 20.06
CA THR A 170 -13.43 -4.32 20.71
C THR A 170 -14.31 -5.16 19.78
N GLN A 171 -15.26 -5.90 20.38
CA GLN A 171 -16.27 -6.68 19.65
C GLN A 171 -15.70 -7.75 18.70
N GLY A 172 -14.56 -8.35 19.07
CA GLY A 172 -13.94 -9.44 18.30
C GLY A 172 -13.29 -8.99 16.99
N LYS A 173 -13.13 -7.68 16.77
CA LYS A 173 -12.35 -7.12 15.66
C LYS A 173 -10.87 -7.10 16.01
N TYR A 174 -10.02 -6.91 15.01
CA TYR A 174 -8.58 -6.72 15.20
C TYR A 174 -7.99 -5.82 14.12
N ALA A 175 -6.86 -5.20 14.46
CA ALA A 175 -6.03 -4.45 13.54
C ALA A 175 -5.05 -5.45 12.92
N PRO A 176 -5.03 -5.59 11.59
CA PRO A 176 -4.10 -6.51 10.95
C PRO A 176 -2.66 -6.04 11.12
N THR A 177 -1.73 -6.99 10.97
CA THR A 177 -0.31 -6.65 10.76
C THR A 177 -0.15 -5.83 9.49
N LEU A 178 0.79 -4.87 9.51
CA LEU A 178 1.17 -4.08 8.34
C LEU A 178 2.43 -4.63 7.65
N MET A 179 3.01 -5.70 8.18
CA MET A 179 4.15 -6.39 7.56
C MET A 179 3.72 -7.08 6.26
N GLY A 180 4.50 -6.91 5.19
CA GLY A 180 4.23 -7.52 3.89
C GLY A 180 3.01 -6.91 3.16
N VAL A 181 2.58 -5.72 3.55
CA VAL A 181 1.50 -4.99 2.87
C VAL A 181 2.09 -4.05 1.83
N GLU A 182 1.58 -4.06 0.60
CA GLU A 182 2.04 -3.17 -0.47
C GLU A 182 1.88 -1.68 -0.08
N PRO A 183 2.86 -0.80 -0.40
CA PRO A 183 2.79 0.63 -0.12
C PRO A 183 1.50 1.30 -0.59
N LYS A 184 1.03 0.91 -1.79
CA LYS A 184 -0.24 1.37 -2.37
C LYS A 184 -1.41 1.15 -1.41
N HIS A 185 -1.55 -0.07 -0.89
CA HIS A 185 -2.64 -0.44 0.00
C HIS A 185 -2.51 0.19 1.40
N ILE A 186 -1.29 0.48 1.86
CA ILE A 186 -1.11 1.25 3.10
C ILE A 186 -1.64 2.67 2.90
N TYR A 187 -1.29 3.32 1.78
CA TYR A 187 -1.77 4.66 1.46
C TYR A 187 -3.30 4.70 1.30
N GLU A 188 -3.87 3.74 0.58
CA GLU A 188 -5.32 3.61 0.40
C GLU A 188 -6.03 3.39 1.75
N ALA A 189 -5.49 2.56 2.63
CA ALA A 189 -6.06 2.36 3.97
C ALA A 189 -6.11 3.67 4.77
N LEU A 190 -5.06 4.50 4.69
CA LEU A 190 -5.01 5.80 5.36
C LEU A 190 -6.12 6.73 4.85
N ILE A 191 -6.34 6.81 3.53
CA ILE A 191 -7.30 7.76 2.95
C ILE A 191 -8.75 7.26 2.91
N THR A 192 -8.96 5.95 3.05
CA THR A 192 -10.30 5.34 2.97
C THR A 192 -10.84 4.90 4.33
N GLY A 193 -9.98 4.71 5.34
CA GLY A 193 -10.38 4.29 6.69
C GLY A 193 -11.17 2.97 6.71
N PRO A 194 -10.56 1.84 6.33
CA PRO A 194 -11.27 0.59 6.19
C PRO A 194 -11.78 0.08 7.55
N GLN A 195 -13.07 -0.29 7.58
CA GLN A 195 -13.75 -0.93 8.71
C GLN A 195 -13.76 -0.09 9.99
N SER A 196 -12.86 -0.38 10.94
CA SER A 196 -12.76 0.36 12.22
C SER A 196 -11.61 1.36 12.23
N MET A 197 -10.83 1.44 11.16
CA MET A 197 -9.75 2.41 11.02
C MET A 197 -10.33 3.79 10.67
N PRO A 198 -9.93 4.87 11.36
CA PRO A 198 -10.37 6.22 11.00
C PRO A 198 -9.80 6.67 9.66
N VAL A 199 -10.49 7.60 9.00
CA VAL A 199 -10.03 8.23 7.76
C VAL A 199 -9.00 9.31 8.07
N PHE A 200 -7.79 9.18 7.52
CA PHE A 200 -6.74 10.18 7.59
C PHE A 200 -6.73 11.02 6.30
N SER A 201 -7.62 12.01 6.26
CA SER A 201 -7.70 12.97 5.15
C SER A 201 -6.42 13.81 5.03
N ASP A 202 -6.23 14.49 3.90
CA ASP A 202 -5.07 15.39 3.69
C ASP A 202 -5.04 16.61 4.63
N LYS A 203 -6.13 16.85 5.37
CA LYS A 203 -6.19 17.86 6.44
C LYS A 203 -5.65 17.34 7.78
N THR A 204 -5.60 16.02 7.94
CA THR A 204 -5.16 15.35 9.17
C THR A 204 -3.74 14.83 9.03
N LEU A 205 -3.44 14.18 7.91
CA LEU A 205 -2.10 13.77 7.51
C LEU A 205 -1.90 14.16 6.05
N THR A 206 -0.94 15.03 5.80
CA THR A 206 -0.55 15.44 4.45
C THR A 206 -0.02 14.25 3.64
N PRO A 207 -0.01 14.34 2.29
CA PRO A 207 0.58 13.29 1.46
C PRO A 207 2.02 12.96 1.84
N ALA A 208 2.86 13.96 2.15
CA ALA A 208 4.24 13.75 2.59
C ALA A 208 4.32 12.96 3.91
N GLU A 209 3.49 13.31 4.89
CA GLU A 209 3.41 12.60 6.17
C GLU A 209 2.97 11.14 5.99
N LYS A 210 2.02 10.87 5.08
CA LYS A 210 1.61 9.51 4.72
C LYS A 210 2.77 8.71 4.12
N LEU A 211 3.58 9.32 3.25
CA LEU A 211 4.78 8.70 2.70
C LEU A 211 5.84 8.44 3.78
N SER A 212 6.02 9.36 4.72
CA SER A 212 6.89 9.16 5.90
C SER A 212 6.43 7.94 6.71
N ILE A 213 5.12 7.79 6.98
CA ILE A 213 4.56 6.61 7.67
C ILE A 213 4.85 5.32 6.90
N ILE A 214 4.60 5.30 5.58
CA ILE A 214 4.88 4.14 4.73
C ILE A 214 6.36 3.77 4.77
N LYS A 215 7.26 4.75 4.65
CA LYS A 215 8.71 4.55 4.73
C LYS A 215 9.12 3.96 6.07
N TRP A 216 8.52 4.43 7.17
CA TRP A 216 8.76 3.85 8.49
C TRP A 216 8.27 2.41 8.60
N ILE A 217 7.07 2.08 8.11
CA ILE A 217 6.55 0.70 8.12
C ILE A 217 7.49 -0.22 7.34
N LYS A 218 7.94 0.21 6.16
CA LYS A 218 8.88 -0.55 5.32
C LYS A 218 10.26 -0.71 5.93
N ALA A 219 10.75 0.31 6.64
CA ALA A 219 11.96 0.19 7.43
C ALA A 219 11.80 -0.84 8.57
N ALA A 220 10.69 -0.79 9.32
CA ALA A 220 10.41 -1.73 10.41
C ALA A 220 10.23 -3.18 9.92
N GLU A 221 9.70 -3.36 8.71
CA GLU A 221 9.59 -4.66 8.03
C GLU A 221 10.98 -5.23 7.69
N ALA A 222 11.88 -4.39 7.17
CA ALA A 222 13.23 -4.78 6.76
C ALA A 222 14.25 -4.89 7.91
N GLU A 223 13.95 -4.28 9.07
CA GLU A 223 14.81 -4.31 10.26
C GLU A 223 15.14 -5.77 10.64
N PRO A 224 16.41 -6.16 10.84
CA PRO A 224 16.77 -7.49 11.32
C PRO A 224 16.41 -7.69 12.81
N ALA A 225 16.35 -8.95 13.24
CA ALA A 225 16.19 -9.26 14.66
C ALA A 225 17.55 -9.10 15.38
N LEU A 226 17.78 -7.93 15.99
CA LEU A 226 18.97 -7.67 16.79
C LEU A 226 18.80 -8.28 18.19
N GLY A 227 19.79 -9.05 18.65
CA GLY A 227 19.81 -9.58 20.02
C GLY A 227 19.08 -10.90 20.24
N GLY A 228 18.66 -11.61 19.19
CA GLY A 228 18.08 -12.96 19.28
C GLY A 228 16.79 -13.13 18.49
N ALA A 229 15.98 -14.11 18.87
CA ALA A 229 14.67 -14.34 18.25
C ALA A 229 13.72 -13.18 18.56
N SER A 230 13.03 -12.67 17.52
CA SER A 230 12.15 -11.50 17.66
C SER A 230 10.82 -11.80 18.35
N LEU A 231 10.46 -13.07 18.51
CA LEU A 231 9.19 -13.55 19.11
C LEU A 231 7.95 -12.82 18.55
N GLY A 232 7.97 -12.50 17.26
CA GLY A 232 6.89 -11.79 16.57
C GLY A 232 6.81 -10.30 16.87
N ARG A 233 7.78 -9.70 17.59
CA ARG A 233 7.84 -8.27 17.93
C ARG A 233 6.59 -7.72 18.64
N VAL A 234 5.80 -8.59 19.27
CA VAL A 234 4.59 -8.22 20.00
C VAL A 234 4.94 -7.61 21.37
N GLY A 235 6.08 -8.03 21.94
CA GLY A 235 6.68 -7.51 23.17
C GLY A 235 6.55 -8.47 24.36
N PRO A 236 6.28 -7.96 25.58
CA PRO A 236 6.54 -8.69 26.82
C PRO A 236 5.64 -9.92 27.04
N VAL A 237 4.51 -10.03 26.33
CA VAL A 237 3.59 -11.17 26.48
C VAL A 237 4.22 -12.44 25.90
N THR A 238 4.73 -12.37 24.66
CA THR A 238 5.36 -13.51 23.98
C THR A 238 6.71 -13.85 24.62
N GLU A 239 7.47 -12.83 25.01
CA GLU A 239 8.72 -12.98 25.77
C GLU A 239 8.48 -13.64 27.13
N GLY A 240 7.47 -13.16 27.87
CA GLY A 240 7.10 -13.69 29.18
C GLY A 240 6.65 -15.14 29.11
N LEU A 241 5.85 -15.52 28.10
CA LEU A 241 5.45 -16.91 27.90
C LEU A 241 6.66 -17.81 27.64
N LEU A 242 7.62 -17.37 26.83
CA LEU A 242 8.84 -18.13 26.56
C LEU A 242 9.70 -18.27 27.83
N ILE A 243 9.93 -17.18 28.56
CA ILE A 243 10.68 -17.20 29.81
C ILE A 243 10.01 -18.10 30.85
N TRP A 244 8.69 -18.07 30.95
CA TRP A 244 7.95 -18.90 31.89
C TRP A 244 8.01 -20.38 31.54
N THR A 245 7.81 -20.73 30.26
CA THR A 245 7.79 -22.13 29.82
C THR A 245 9.18 -22.74 29.72
N LEU A 246 10.12 -22.08 29.03
CA LEU A 246 11.45 -22.61 28.80
C LEU A 246 12.44 -22.18 29.86
N GLY A 247 12.42 -20.91 30.27
CA GLY A 247 13.35 -20.38 31.28
C GLY A 247 13.11 -21.01 32.65
N ILE A 248 11.92 -20.79 33.22
CA ILE A 248 11.57 -21.35 34.54
C ILE A 248 11.47 -22.87 34.47
N GLY A 249 10.91 -23.44 33.40
CA GLY A 249 10.87 -24.89 33.19
C GLY A 249 12.25 -25.54 33.23
N LEU A 250 13.25 -24.94 32.56
CA LEU A 250 14.63 -25.42 32.61
C LEU A 250 15.24 -25.30 34.01
N LEU A 251 15.03 -24.17 34.70
CA LEU A 251 15.54 -23.98 36.06
C LEU A 251 14.95 -25.00 37.04
N ILE A 252 13.65 -25.29 36.95
CA ILE A 252 13.00 -26.34 37.74
C ILE A 252 13.61 -27.71 37.41
N GLY A 253 13.80 -28.02 36.13
CA GLY A 253 14.42 -29.27 35.69
C GLY A 253 15.83 -29.46 36.26
N VAL A 254 16.66 -28.40 36.22
CA VAL A 254 18.01 -28.41 36.81
C VAL A 254 17.94 -28.59 38.34
N ALA A 255 17.03 -27.90 39.02
CA ALA A 255 16.86 -28.02 40.47
C ALA A 255 16.47 -29.44 40.89
N VAL A 256 15.52 -30.06 40.17
CA VAL A 256 15.12 -31.45 40.41
C VAL A 256 16.28 -32.42 40.14
N TRP A 257 17.02 -32.23 39.03
CA TRP A 257 18.17 -33.06 38.70
C TRP A 257 19.27 -32.99 39.77
N LEU A 258 19.60 -31.79 40.25
CA LEU A 258 20.57 -31.60 41.33
C LEU A 258 20.10 -32.26 42.63
N ALA A 259 18.81 -32.10 42.99
CA ALA A 259 18.24 -32.72 44.18
C ALA A 259 18.22 -34.25 44.10
N MET A 260 17.97 -34.83 42.92
CA MET A 260 18.03 -36.28 42.70
C MET A 260 19.44 -36.83 42.83
N LYS A 261 20.46 -36.11 42.33
CA LYS A 261 21.86 -36.54 42.39
C LYS A 261 22.50 -36.38 43.78
N ALA A 262 21.96 -35.49 44.61
CA ALA A 262 22.40 -35.28 45.99
C ALA A 262 21.89 -36.34 46.98
N ARG A 263 20.93 -37.18 46.56
CA ARG A 263 20.55 -38.42 47.26
C ARG A 263 21.41 -39.57 46.78
#